data_AF-A0A523NDY9-F1
#
_entry.id   AF-A0A523NDY9-F1
#
_cell.length_a   1.000
_cell.length_b   1.000
_cell.length_c   1.000
_cell.angle_alpha   90.00
_cell.angle_beta   90.00
_cell.angle_gamma   90.00
#
_symmetry.space_group_name_H-M   'P 1'
#
loop_
_entity.id
_entity.type
_entity.pdbx_description
1 polymer ?
#
loop_
_entity_poly.entity_id
_entity_poly.type
_entity_poly.pdbx_seq_one_letter_code
_entity_poly.pdbx_strand_id
1 'polypeptide(L)'
;MSERAAAAQTDDTAFFGHPRGLSTLFFTELWERFSYYGMRAILILFMTAPIAAGGMEYDVGKAGAVYGTYVSLVYLLALPGGWVADRLIGMRRAVL
;
A
#
# COMPACT_ATOMS: atom_id res chain seq x y z
N MET A 1 38.70 30.59 12.59
CA MET A 1 37.59 30.86 13.51
C MET A 1 36.36 31.16 12.65
N SER A 2 35.60 30.12 12.31
CA SER A 2 34.34 30.24 11.55
C SER A 2 33.38 29.25 12.17
N GLU A 3 32.48 29.76 13.01
CA GLU A 3 31.42 29.01 13.66
C GLU A 3 30.54 28.37 12.58
N ARG A 4 30.55 27.03 12.50
CA ARG A 4 29.43 26.29 11.93
C ARG A 4 28.35 26.31 13.01
N ALA A 5 27.36 27.19 12.86
CA ALA A 5 26.15 27.13 13.64
C ALA A 5 25.56 25.73 13.49
N ALA A 6 25.63 24.93 14.56
CA ALA A 6 24.88 23.70 14.67
C ALA A 6 23.40 24.08 14.54
N ALA A 7 22.76 23.65 13.46
CA ALA A 7 21.33 23.82 13.30
C ALA A 7 20.66 23.19 14.53
N ALA A 8 19.94 23.99 15.31
CA ALA A 8 19.22 23.51 16.48
C ALA A 8 18.25 22.42 16.01
N GLN A 9 18.50 21.19 16.47
CA GLN A 9 17.60 20.06 16.27
C GLN A 9 16.35 20.33 17.09
N THR A 10 15.35 20.99 16.49
CA THR A 10 14.03 21.11 17.10
C THR A 10 13.45 19.69 17.17
N ASP A 11 13.28 19.16 18.37
CA ASP A 11 12.66 17.85 18.59
C ASP A 11 11.30 17.82 17.89
N ASP A 12 11.23 17.11 16.78
CA ASP A 12 10.04 17.02 15.96
C ASP A 12 9.14 15.87 16.41
N THR A 13 8.70 15.89 17.66
CA THR A 13 8.05 14.73 18.31
C THR A 13 6.52 14.85 18.37
N ALA A 14 5.91 15.61 17.44
CA ALA A 14 4.50 15.98 17.46
C ALA A 14 3.50 14.81 17.30
N PHE A 15 3.96 13.60 16.92
CA PHE A 15 3.11 12.42 16.75
C PHE A 15 3.43 11.37 17.81
N PHE A 16 2.78 11.44 18.98
CA PHE A 16 2.99 10.50 20.09
C PHE A 16 4.47 10.31 20.50
N GLY A 17 5.29 11.35 20.41
CA GLY A 17 6.73 11.25 20.71
C GLY A 17 7.60 10.89 19.50
N HIS A 18 7.01 10.69 18.32
CA HIS A 18 7.70 10.36 17.07
C HIS A 18 7.72 11.53 16.07
N PRO A 19 8.65 11.49 15.08
CA PRO A 19 8.73 12.41 13.94
C PRO A 19 7.37 12.71 13.32
N ARG A 20 7.06 13.99 13.03
CA ARG A 20 5.75 14.37 12.44
C ARG A 20 5.48 13.65 11.12
N GLY A 21 6.53 13.32 10.35
CA GLY A 21 6.44 12.58 9.09
C GLY A 21 5.86 11.17 9.25
N LEU A 22 5.99 10.56 10.44
CA LEU A 22 5.38 9.26 10.72
C LEU A 22 3.86 9.33 10.68
N SER A 23 3.24 10.45 11.05
CA SER A 23 1.79 10.61 10.96
C SER A 23 1.29 10.47 9.52
N THR A 24 1.99 11.08 8.56
CA THR A 24 1.66 10.96 7.13
C THR A 24 1.80 9.52 6.67
N LEU A 25 2.94 8.87 6.95
CA LEU A 25 3.15 7.47 6.56
C LEU A 25 2.12 6.54 7.21
N PHE A 26 1.78 6.77 8.48
CA PHE A 26 0.78 5.98 9.19
C PHE A 26 -0.59 6.07 8.51
N PHE A 27 -1.07 7.28 8.21
CA PHE A 27 -2.39 7.43 7.58
C PHE A 27 -2.39 6.95 6.13
N THR A 28 -1.33 7.22 5.35
CA THR A 28 -1.18 6.68 3.99
C THR A 28 -1.28 5.16 4.01
N GLU A 29 -0.52 4.53 4.90
CA GLU A 29 -0.49 3.08 5.02
C GLU A 29 -1.80 2.52 5.58
N LEU A 30 -2.42 3.18 6.57
CA LEU A 30 -3.73 2.79 7.11
C LEU A 30 -4.79 2.70 6.00
N TRP A 31 -4.88 3.72 5.15
CA TRP A 31 -5.84 3.77 4.05
C TRP A 31 -5.51 2.77 2.94
N GLU A 32 -4.23 2.56 2.64
CA GLU A 32 -3.78 1.51 1.73
C GLU A 32 -4.28 0.14 2.21
N ARG A 33 -3.97 -0.27 3.45
CA ARG A 33 -4.40 -1.56 3.99
C ARG A 33 -5.91 -1.67 4.07
N PHE A 34 -6.59 -0.62 4.50
CA PHE A 34 -8.05 -0.61 4.57
C PHE A 34 -8.67 -0.94 3.21
N SER A 35 -8.19 -0.27 2.15
CA SER A 35 -8.67 -0.51 0.79
C SER A 35 -8.32 -1.92 0.28
N TYR A 36 -7.09 -2.38 0.54
CA TYR A 36 -6.60 -3.68 0.11
C TYR A 36 -7.38 -4.84 0.74
N TYR A 37 -7.50 -4.84 2.07
CA TYR A 37 -8.25 -5.90 2.77
C TYR A 37 -9.75 -5.78 2.57
N GLY A 38 -10.29 -4.56 2.49
CA GLY A 38 -11.71 -4.33 2.20
C GLY A 38 -12.10 -4.90 0.83
N MET A 39 -11.32 -4.59 -0.21
CA MET A 39 -11.51 -5.16 -1.55
C MET A 39 -11.38 -6.68 -1.51
N ARG A 40 -10.32 -7.24 -0.92
CA ARG A 40 -10.11 -8.70 -0.85
C ARG A 40 -11.23 -9.45 -0.13
N ALA A 41 -11.83 -8.84 0.89
CA ALA A 41 -12.93 -9.44 1.65
C ALA A 41 -14.19 -9.65 0.78
N ILE A 42 -14.46 -8.74 -0.16
CA ILE A 42 -15.66 -8.79 -1.01
C ILE A 42 -15.40 -9.35 -2.41
N LEU A 43 -14.14 -9.37 -2.88
CA LEU A 43 -13.81 -9.66 -4.27
C LEU A 43 -14.30 -11.04 -4.72
N ILE A 44 -14.07 -12.08 -3.93
CA ILE A 44 -14.51 -13.44 -4.30
C ILE A 44 -16.04 -13.55 -4.28
N LEU A 45 -16.69 -12.93 -3.29
CA LEU A 45 -18.15 -12.90 -3.18
C LEU A 45 -18.78 -12.23 -4.41
N PHE A 46 -18.20 -11.11 -4.84
CA PHE A 46 -18.62 -10.41 -6.05
C PHE A 46 -18.44 -11.24 -7.32
N MET A 47 -17.30 -11.91 -7.47
CA MET A 47 -17.03 -12.76 -8.63
C MET A 47 -17.99 -13.95 -8.71
N THR A 48 -18.33 -14.57 -7.59
CA THR A 48 -19.23 -15.74 -7.55
C THR A 48 -20.71 -15.37 -7.49
N ALA A 49 -21.05 -14.12 -7.18
CA ALA A 49 -22.45 -13.69 -7.09
C ALA A 49 -23.14 -13.72 -8.48
N PRO A 50 -24.44 -14.03 -8.54
CA PRO A 50 -25.19 -14.07 -9.80
C PRO A 50 -25.17 -12.75 -10.55
N ILE A 51 -25.25 -12.79 -11.88
CA ILE A 51 -25.34 -11.57 -12.72
C ILE A 51 -26.58 -10.75 -12.34
N ALA A 52 -27.70 -11.40 -12.02
CA ALA A 52 -28.93 -10.76 -11.59
C ALA A 52 -28.78 -9.93 -10.29
N ALA A 53 -27.78 -10.25 -9.45
CA ALA A 53 -27.44 -9.51 -8.24
C ALA A 53 -26.29 -8.49 -8.45
N GLY A 54 -25.85 -8.29 -9.70
CA GLY A 54 -24.74 -7.42 -10.07
C GLY A 54 -23.35 -8.06 -9.94
N GLY A 55 -23.26 -9.37 -9.74
CA GLY A 55 -22.00 -10.12 -9.72
C GLY A 55 -21.52 -10.60 -11.09
N MET A 56 -20.53 -11.50 -11.11
CA MET A 56 -19.95 -12.04 -12.35
C MET A 56 -20.33 -13.50 -12.66
N GLU A 57 -20.99 -14.20 -11.73
CA GLU A 57 -21.43 -15.58 -11.86
C GLU A 57 -20.30 -16.54 -12.30
N TYR A 58 -19.09 -16.28 -11.82
CA TYR A 58 -17.96 -17.18 -12.03
C TYR A 58 -18.09 -18.41 -11.15
N ASP A 59 -17.68 -19.55 -11.70
CA ASP A 59 -17.41 -20.73 -10.89
C ASP A 59 -16.31 -20.44 -9.85
N VAL A 60 -16.39 -21.10 -8.69
CA VAL A 60 -15.49 -20.92 -7.55
C VAL A 60 -14.03 -21.19 -7.95
N GLY A 61 -13.79 -22.19 -8.82
CA GLY A 61 -12.45 -22.49 -9.31
C GLY A 61 -11.85 -21.33 -10.12
N LYS A 62 -12.64 -20.73 -11.01
CA LYS A 62 -12.21 -19.56 -11.80
C LYS A 62 -11.99 -18.33 -10.90
N ALA A 63 -12.93 -18.05 -10.01
CA ALA A 63 -12.83 -16.94 -9.06
C ALA A 63 -11.60 -17.08 -8.15
N GLY A 64 -11.33 -18.29 -7.66
CA GLY A 64 -10.14 -18.61 -6.85
C GLY A 64 -8.84 -18.43 -7.63
N ALA A 65 -8.79 -18.85 -8.89
CA ALA A 65 -7.61 -18.66 -9.75
C ALA A 65 -7.30 -17.18 -9.98
N VAL A 66 -8.32 -16.36 -10.23
CA VAL A 66 -8.16 -14.89 -10.38
C VAL A 66 -7.66 -14.27 -9.08
N TYR A 67 -8.31 -14.60 -7.94
CA TYR A 67 -7.90 -14.09 -6.63
C TYR A 67 -6.46 -14.48 -6.26
N GLY A 68 -6.10 -15.75 -6.46
CA GLY A 68 -4.75 -16.25 -6.20
C GLY A 68 -3.70 -15.57 -7.06
N THR A 69 -3.96 -15.46 -8.37
CA THR A 69 -3.06 -14.77 -9.31
C THR A 69 -2.87 -13.30 -8.92
N TYR A 70 -3.95 -12.60 -8.56
CA TYR A 70 -3.90 -11.22 -8.09
C TYR A 70 -2.98 -11.08 -6.86
N VAL A 71 -3.18 -11.90 -5.82
CA VAL A 71 -2.36 -11.83 -4.60
C VAL A 71 -0.91 -12.18 -4.90
N SER A 72 -0.65 -13.22 -5.71
CA SER A 72 0.71 -13.59 -6.12
C SER A 72 1.42 -12.44 -6.85
N LEU A 73 0.73 -11.75 -7.77
CA LEU A 73 1.30 -10.63 -8.50
C LEU A 73 1.63 -9.44 -7.60
N VAL A 74 0.82 -9.14 -6.59
CA VAL A 74 1.13 -8.08 -5.59
C VAL A 74 2.48 -8.35 -4.92
N TYR A 75 2.75 -9.60 -4.53
CA TYR A 75 4.05 -9.95 -3.94
C TYR A 75 5.18 -9.99 -4.96
N LEU A 76 4.94 -10.54 -6.15
CA LEU A 76 5.97 -10.64 -7.19
C LEU A 76 6.41 -9.26 -7.69
N LEU A 77 5.47 -8.33 -7.88
CA LEU A 77 5.74 -6.98 -8.38
C LEU A 77 6.37 -6.07 -7.33
N ALA A 78 6.36 -6.44 -6.05
CA ALA A 78 7.08 -5.71 -5.01
C ALA A 78 8.60 -5.70 -5.26
N LEU A 79 9.16 -6.78 -5.83
CA LEU A 79 10.60 -6.89 -6.12
C LEU A 79 11.06 -5.88 -7.19
N PRO A 80 10.52 -5.89 -8.43
CA PRO A 80 10.90 -4.88 -9.42
C PRO A 80 10.46 -3.47 -8.99
N GLY A 81 9.34 -3.32 -8.26
CA GLY A 81 8.91 -2.03 -7.72
C GLY A 81 9.94 -1.42 -6.77
N GLY A 82 10.47 -2.21 -5.83
CA GLY A 82 11.55 -1.78 -4.94
C GLY A 82 12.82 -1.40 -5.71
N TRP A 83 13.21 -2.22 -6.69
CA TRP A 83 14.38 -1.91 -7.53
C TRP A 83 14.22 -0.58 -8.30
N VAL A 84 13.02 -0.31 -8.84
CA VAL A 84 12.71 0.96 -9.52
C VAL A 84 12.78 2.14 -8.54
N ALA A 85 12.25 1.97 -7.34
CA ALA A 85 12.31 3.01 -6.30
C ALA A 85 13.76 3.31 -5.89
N ASP A 86 14.60 2.28 -5.78
CA ASP A 86 16.01 2.41 -5.38
C ASP A 86 16.88 3.06 -6.46
N ARG A 87 16.62 2.77 -7.74
CA ARG A 87 17.55 3.10 -8.84
C ARG A 87 17.10 4.23 -9.75
N LEU A 88 15.79 4.51 -9.84
CA LEU A 88 15.26 5.41 -10.87
C LEU A 88 14.55 6.63 -10.29
N ILE A 89 13.57 6.42 -9.42
CA ILE A 89 12.60 7.48 -9.07
C ILE A 89 12.65 7.94 -7.61
N GLY A 90 13.26 7.15 -6.71
CA GLY A 90 13.31 7.42 -5.28
C GLY A 90 12.04 7.02 -4.53
N MET A 91 12.19 6.67 -3.25
CA MET A 91 11.10 6.14 -2.41
C MET A 91 9.86 7.02 -2.33
N ARG A 92 10.03 8.35 -2.20
CA ARG A 92 8.88 9.27 -2.10
C ARG A 92 8.01 9.26 -3.36
N ARG A 93 8.63 9.23 -4.56
CA ARG A 93 7.88 9.23 -5.83
C ARG A 93 7.32 7.86 -6.17
N ALA A 94 7.87 6.79 -5.61
CA ALA A 94 7.34 5.45 -5.78
C ALA A 94 6.04 5.23 -4.98
N VAL A 95 5.85 5.99 -3.89
CA VAL A 95 4.65 5.90 -3.02
C VAL A 95 3.55 6.88 -3.42
N LEU A 96 3.90 8.01 -4.05
CA LEU A 96 2.96 9.05 -4.52
C LEU A 96 2.35 8.70 -5.87
#